data_AF-A0A7C0X1K4-F1
#
_entry.id   AF-A0A7C0X1K4-F1
#
_cell.length_a   1.000
_cell.length_b   1.000
_cell.length_c   1.000
_cell.angle_alpha   90.00
_cell.angle_beta   90.00
_cell.angle_gamma   90.00
#
_symmetry.space_group_name_H-M   'P 1'
#
loop_
_entity.id
_entity.type
_entity.pdbx_description
1 polymer ?
#
loop_
_entity_poly.entity_id
_entity_poly.type
_entity_poly.pdbx_seq_one_letter_code
_entity_poly.pdbx_strand_id
1 'polypeptide(L)'
;MRPEKVEKYIKGVFGADAKLVSIGDIGGADELKGFGYGKPFRIEVEVGGVKKGFVLSTMRGDSFGHEQMEDRARVLMEQYRSFNTLPEHVRSVDIGYFTENGEMRSVRDADEYFLLMEEAEGLEYFHDLNRISRRGEL
;
A
#
# COMPACT_ATOMS: atom_id res chain seq x y z
N MET A 1 -6.97 -13.14 -0.36
CA MET A 1 -6.70 -12.44 0.91
C MET A 1 -7.23 -13.30 2.04
N ARG A 2 -6.51 -13.46 3.16
CA ARG A 2 -6.95 -14.38 4.22
C ARG A 2 -7.83 -13.67 5.26
N PRO A 3 -9.06 -14.15 5.57
CA PRO A 3 -10.01 -13.44 6.43
C PRO A 3 -9.46 -13.08 7.81
N GLU A 4 -8.67 -13.96 8.43
CA GLU A 4 -8.10 -13.76 9.77
C GLU A 4 -7.14 -12.56 9.83
N LYS A 5 -6.41 -12.30 8.73
CA LYS A 5 -5.49 -11.15 8.65
C LYS A 5 -6.24 -9.85 8.42
N VAL A 6 -7.33 -9.91 7.64
CA VAL A 6 -8.23 -8.77 7.45
C VAL A 6 -8.90 -8.42 8.76
N GLU A 7 -9.39 -9.41 9.52
CA GLU A 7 -10.01 -9.16 10.82
C GLU A 7 -9.03 -8.53 11.82
N LYS A 8 -7.79 -9.04 11.88
CA LYS A 8 -6.73 -8.43 12.71
C LYS A 8 -6.48 -6.97 12.33
N TYR A 9 -6.43 -6.68 11.04
CA TYR A 9 -6.19 -5.33 10.53
C TYR A 9 -7.34 -4.37 10.82
N ILE A 10 -8.60 -4.75 10.52
CA ILE A 10 -9.75 -3.88 10.79
C ILE A 10 -9.91 -3.59 12.29
N LYS A 11 -9.49 -4.50 13.17
CA LYS A 11 -9.44 -4.23 14.62
C LYS A 11 -8.43 -3.15 14.98
N GLY A 12 -7.29 -3.10 14.29
CA GLY A 12 -6.33 -2.00 14.43
C GLY A 12 -6.86 -0.67 13.88
N VAL A 13 -7.65 -0.70 12.81
CA VAL A 13 -8.17 0.50 12.15
C VAL A 13 -9.39 1.10 12.87
N PHE A 14 -10.35 0.24 13.26
CA PHE A 14 -11.67 0.65 13.77
C PHE A 14 -11.87 0.38 15.27
N GLY A 15 -10.96 -0.33 15.94
CA GLY A 15 -11.08 -0.69 17.35
C GLY A 15 -11.24 -2.20 17.58
N ALA A 16 -10.94 -2.65 18.80
CA ALA A 16 -10.89 -4.08 19.14
C ALA A 16 -12.26 -4.80 19.03
N ASP A 17 -13.36 -4.05 19.05
CA ASP A 17 -14.73 -4.55 18.89
C ASP A 17 -15.13 -4.77 17.43
N ALA A 18 -14.33 -4.31 16.47
CA ALA A 18 -14.59 -4.50 15.05
C ALA A 18 -14.57 -5.99 14.65
N LYS A 19 -15.56 -6.41 13.87
CA LYS A 19 -15.70 -7.79 13.38
C LYS A 19 -15.84 -7.81 11.87
N LEU A 20 -15.12 -8.73 11.23
CA LEU A 20 -15.27 -8.99 9.80
C LEU A 20 -16.54 -9.83 9.60
N VAL A 21 -17.54 -9.26 8.92
CA VAL A 21 -18.81 -9.94 8.63
C VAL A 21 -18.70 -10.73 7.33
N SER A 22 -18.14 -10.12 6.29
CA SER A 22 -17.92 -10.77 5.00
C SER A 22 -16.78 -10.16 4.23
N ILE A 23 -16.23 -10.95 3.31
CA ILE A 23 -15.25 -10.55 2.30
C ILE A 23 -15.65 -11.19 0.98
N GLY A 24 -15.65 -10.41 -0.10
CA GLY A 24 -15.98 -10.89 -1.43
C GLY A 24 -15.35 -10.03 -2.52
N ASP A 25 -15.36 -10.54 -3.74
CA ASP A 25 -14.92 -9.77 -4.90
C ASP A 25 -15.94 -8.69 -5.26
N ILE A 26 -15.47 -7.59 -5.85
CA ILE A 26 -16.34 -6.57 -6.45
C ILE A 26 -16.35 -6.77 -7.97
N GLY A 27 -17.54 -6.96 -8.53
CA GLY A 27 -17.74 -7.25 -9.94
C GLY A 27 -17.85 -8.76 -10.18
N GLY A 28 -18.97 -9.19 -10.78
CA GLY A 28 -19.23 -10.58 -11.12
C GLY A 28 -18.24 -11.12 -12.16
N ALA A 29 -18.18 -12.44 -12.24
CA ALA A 29 -17.34 -13.21 -13.15
C ALA A 29 -17.55 -12.81 -14.63
N ASP A 30 -16.75 -11.87 -15.11
CA ASP A 30 -16.43 -11.74 -16.53
C ASP A 30 -14.92 -11.51 -16.62
N GLU A 31 -14.22 -12.52 -17.14
CA GLU A 31 -12.78 -12.49 -17.46
C GLU A 31 -12.41 -11.36 -18.44
N LEU A 32 -13.39 -10.64 -18.99
CA LEU A 32 -13.22 -9.53 -19.92
C LEU A 32 -12.67 -8.23 -19.32
N LYS A 33 -12.49 -8.14 -18.00
CA LYS A 33 -11.74 -7.05 -17.33
C LYS A 33 -10.52 -7.58 -16.56
N GLY A 34 -9.77 -8.49 -17.18
CA GLY A 34 -8.46 -8.93 -16.68
C GLY A 34 -7.38 -7.84 -16.71
N PHE A 35 -7.68 -6.66 -17.28
CA PHE A 35 -6.80 -5.49 -17.30
C PHE A 35 -7.26 -4.46 -16.28
N GLY A 36 -6.36 -4.11 -15.37
CA GLY A 36 -6.59 -3.08 -14.35
C GLY A 36 -5.59 -3.21 -13.20
N TYR A 37 -5.40 -2.09 -12.49
CA TYR A 37 -4.49 -1.93 -11.36
C TYR A 37 -4.95 -2.72 -10.11
N GLY A 38 -5.12 -4.05 -10.22
CA GLY A 38 -5.48 -4.97 -9.13
C GLY A 38 -6.97 -5.27 -8.93
N LYS A 39 -7.26 -6.24 -8.02
CA LYS A 39 -8.61 -6.79 -7.78
C LYS A 39 -9.20 -6.18 -6.50
N PRO A 40 -10.24 -5.33 -6.58
CA PRO A 40 -10.87 -4.76 -5.41
C PRO A 40 -11.75 -5.79 -4.69
N PHE A 41 -11.73 -5.77 -3.36
CA PHE A 41 -12.54 -6.62 -2.50
C PHE A 41 -13.55 -5.77 -1.75
N ARG A 42 -14.80 -6.22 -1.67
CA ARG A 42 -15.79 -5.68 -0.73
C ARG A 42 -15.60 -6.39 0.59
N ILE A 43 -15.51 -5.61 1.67
CA ILE A 43 -15.58 -6.12 3.03
C ILE A 43 -16.78 -5.51 3.74
N GLU A 44 -17.44 -6.28 4.57
CA GLU A 44 -18.44 -5.77 5.52
C GLU A 44 -17.88 -5.90 6.92
N VAL A 45 -17.91 -4.81 7.68
CA VAL A 45 -17.36 -4.72 9.03
C VAL A 45 -18.47 -4.27 9.97
N GLU A 46 -18.59 -4.94 11.11
CA GLU A 46 -19.47 -4.54 12.20
C GLU A 46 -18.65 -3.88 13.31
N VAL A 47 -19.03 -2.68 13.74
CA VAL A 47 -18.42 -1.94 14.86
C VAL A 47 -19.54 -1.44 15.75
N GLY A 48 -19.50 -1.74 17.06
CA GLY A 48 -20.59 -1.38 17.97
C GLY A 48 -22.00 -1.84 17.53
N GLY A 49 -22.11 -2.99 16.85
CA GLY A 49 -23.37 -3.51 16.32
C GLY A 49 -23.86 -2.86 15.02
N VAL A 50 -23.12 -1.90 14.46
CA VAL A 50 -23.44 -1.24 13.19
C VAL A 50 -22.59 -1.83 12.08
N LYS A 51 -23.25 -2.37 11.04
CA LYS A 51 -22.57 -2.88 9.84
C LYS A 51 -22.30 -1.78 8.83
N LYS A 52 -21.09 -1.75 8.29
CA LYS A 52 -20.67 -0.85 7.22
C LYS A 52 -19.87 -1.61 6.17
N GLY A 53 -20.11 -1.28 4.90
CA GLY A 53 -19.36 -1.81 3.76
C GLY A 53 -18.15 -0.92 3.43
N PHE A 54 -17.04 -1.55 3.10
CA PHE A 54 -15.81 -0.90 2.62
C PHE A 54 -15.29 -1.61 1.39
N VAL A 55 -14.47 -0.91 0.60
CA VAL A 55 -13.75 -1.46 -0.54
C VAL A 55 -12.26 -1.46 -0.22
N LEU A 56 -11.64 -2.63 -0.25
CA LEU A 56 -10.20 -2.76 -0.22
C LEU A 56 -9.67 -2.88 -1.65
N SER A 57 -9.05 -1.83 -2.14
CA SER A 57 -8.38 -1.81 -3.43
C SER A 57 -6.89 -2.11 -3.25
N THR A 58 -6.34 -2.93 -4.14
CA THR A 58 -4.90 -3.17 -4.22
C THR A 58 -4.45 -2.86 -5.64
N MET A 59 -3.21 -2.41 -5.83
CA MET A 59 -2.60 -2.27 -7.14
C MET A 59 -1.62 -3.41 -7.42
N ARG A 60 -1.78 -4.07 -8.57
CA ARG A 60 -0.83 -5.05 -9.09
C ARG A 60 -0.01 -4.42 -10.20
N GLY A 61 1.25 -4.84 -10.31
CA GLY A 61 2.05 -4.58 -11.50
C GLY A 61 1.52 -5.37 -12.69
N ASP A 62 1.63 -4.78 -13.87
CA ASP A 62 1.20 -5.30 -15.16
C ASP A 62 2.36 -5.32 -16.16
N SER A 63 2.05 -5.69 -17.40
CA SER A 63 3.03 -5.89 -18.47
C SER A 63 3.50 -4.58 -19.15
N PHE A 64 2.90 -3.43 -18.83
CA PHE A 64 3.09 -2.17 -19.57
C PHE A 64 4.14 -1.24 -18.96
N GLY A 65 4.67 -1.55 -17.77
CA GLY A 65 5.68 -0.72 -17.10
C GLY A 65 5.09 0.51 -16.37
N HIS A 66 5.90 1.17 -15.53
CA HIS A 66 5.49 2.26 -14.62
C HIS A 66 4.62 1.87 -13.41
N GLU A 67 4.72 0.61 -13.01
CA GLU A 67 4.01 0.08 -11.86
C GLU A 67 4.99 -0.64 -10.94
N GLN A 68 6.19 -0.08 -10.74
CA GLN A 68 7.08 -0.59 -9.69
C GLN A 68 6.40 -0.41 -8.33
N MET A 69 6.93 -1.06 -7.29
CA MET A 69 6.27 -1.05 -5.98
C MET A 69 6.10 0.37 -5.43
N GLU A 70 7.11 1.19 -5.65
CA GLU A 70 7.20 2.62 -5.35
C GLU A 70 6.17 3.46 -6.12
N ASP A 71 5.95 3.20 -7.42
CA ASP A 71 4.96 3.91 -8.23
C ASP A 71 3.55 3.63 -7.69
N ARG A 72 3.24 2.36 -7.42
CA ARG A 72 1.94 1.94 -6.86
C ARG A 72 1.72 2.51 -5.46
N ALA A 73 2.76 2.52 -4.63
CA ALA A 73 2.71 3.13 -3.30
C ALA A 73 2.38 4.62 -3.42
N ARG A 74 3.10 5.36 -4.28
CA ARG A 74 2.85 6.78 -4.56
C ARG A 74 1.40 7.04 -4.98
N VAL A 75 0.87 6.27 -5.93
CA VAL A 75 -0.51 6.44 -6.42
C VAL A 75 -1.52 6.21 -5.29
N LEU A 76 -1.38 5.14 -4.51
CA LEU A 76 -2.29 4.86 -3.39
C LEU A 76 -2.22 5.96 -2.32
N MET A 77 -1.04 6.51 -2.06
CA MET A 77 -0.86 7.64 -1.13
C MET A 77 -1.56 8.91 -1.63
N GLU A 78 -1.40 9.21 -2.92
CA GLU A 78 -2.06 10.36 -3.55
C GLU A 78 -3.59 10.20 -3.51
N GLN A 79 -4.10 9.00 -3.75
CA GLN A 79 -5.53 8.67 -3.61
C GLN A 79 -6.00 8.84 -2.17
N TYR A 80 -5.26 8.34 -1.18
CA TYR A 80 -5.61 8.49 0.24
C TYR A 80 -5.79 9.96 0.64
N ARG A 81 -4.87 10.84 0.22
CA ARG A 81 -4.95 12.29 0.48
C ARG A 81 -6.05 12.96 -0.34
N SER A 82 -6.12 12.68 -1.64
CA SER A 82 -7.05 13.34 -2.55
C SER A 82 -8.51 12.97 -2.27
N PHE A 83 -8.81 11.70 -1.99
CA PHE A 83 -10.18 11.24 -1.72
C PHE A 83 -10.78 11.86 -0.46
N ASN A 84 -9.93 12.33 0.46
CA ASN A 84 -10.34 13.00 1.68
C ASN A 84 -10.45 14.53 1.54
N THR A 85 -10.05 15.10 0.40
CA THR A 85 -10.09 16.55 0.13
C THR A 85 -11.03 16.93 -1.02
N LEU A 86 -11.31 15.99 -1.93
CA LEU A 86 -12.22 16.21 -3.06
C LEU A 86 -13.70 16.23 -2.59
N PRO A 87 -14.47 17.27 -2.93
CA PRO A 87 -15.90 17.33 -2.65
C PRO A 87 -16.65 16.16 -3.32
N GLU A 88 -17.69 15.66 -2.65
CA GLU A 88 -18.56 14.56 -3.13
C GLU A 88 -17.84 13.22 -3.40
N HIS A 89 -16.54 13.09 -3.10
CA HIS A 89 -15.81 11.84 -3.26
C HIS A 89 -15.99 10.94 -2.02
N VAL A 90 -15.95 9.62 -2.24
CA VAL A 90 -15.92 8.66 -1.13
C VAL A 90 -14.64 8.86 -0.31
N ARG A 91 -14.77 8.88 1.02
CA ARG A 91 -13.63 9.06 1.92
C ARG A 91 -12.73 7.83 1.92
N SER A 92 -11.43 8.07 1.88
CA SER A 92 -10.44 7.02 2.12
C SER A 92 -10.23 6.85 3.63
N VAL A 93 -10.44 5.63 4.13
CA VAL A 93 -10.40 5.35 5.58
C VAL A 93 -8.98 5.09 6.07
N ASP A 94 -8.20 4.38 5.27
CA ASP A 94 -6.84 3.97 5.64
C ASP A 94 -6.02 3.71 4.37
N ILE A 95 -4.70 3.70 4.53
CA ILE A 95 -3.72 3.26 3.55
C ILE A 95 -2.68 2.40 4.27
N GLY A 96 -2.18 1.38 3.60
CA GLY A 96 -1.26 0.44 4.22
C GLY A 96 -0.47 -0.38 3.22
N TYR A 97 0.36 -1.26 3.77
CA TYR A 97 1.15 -2.22 3.01
C TYR A 97 0.92 -3.64 3.52
N PHE A 98 1.21 -4.61 2.65
CA PHE A 98 1.29 -6.01 3.04
C PHE A 98 2.72 -6.34 3.46
N THR A 99 2.89 -7.05 4.57
CA THR A 99 4.16 -7.62 4.99
C THR A 99 4.47 -8.90 4.19
N GLU A 100 5.69 -9.42 4.29
CA GLU A 100 6.09 -10.69 3.64
C GLU A 100 5.21 -11.87 4.06
N ASN A 101 4.82 -11.92 5.34
CA ASN A 101 3.91 -12.93 5.84
C ASN A 101 2.44 -12.64 5.46
N GLY A 102 2.14 -11.57 4.72
CA GLY A 102 0.82 -11.20 4.21
C GLY A 102 -0.11 -10.53 5.23
N GLU A 103 0.40 -10.07 6.38
CA GLU A 103 -0.32 -9.16 7.28
C GLU A 103 -0.48 -7.78 6.66
N MET A 104 -1.48 -7.03 7.12
CA MET A 104 -1.73 -5.66 6.66
C MET A 104 -1.31 -4.70 7.77
N ARG A 105 -0.57 -3.65 7.40
CA ARG A 105 -0.15 -2.59 8.33
C ARG A 105 -0.57 -1.23 7.79
N SER A 106 -1.21 -0.45 8.66
CA SER A 106 -1.61 0.92 8.35
C SER A 106 -0.39 1.85 8.35
N VAL A 107 -0.42 2.84 7.47
CA VAL A 107 0.46 4.01 7.45
C VAL A 107 -0.33 5.32 7.37
N ARG A 108 -1.64 5.32 7.67
CA ARG A 108 -2.49 6.52 7.59
C ARG A 108 -1.97 7.72 8.38
N ASP A 109 -1.30 7.45 9.48
CA ASP A 109 -0.81 8.45 10.42
C ASP A 109 0.64 8.90 10.09
N ALA A 110 1.19 8.49 8.94
CA ALA A 110 2.51 8.93 8.48
C ALA A 110 2.46 10.36 7.90
N ASP A 111 3.26 11.26 8.48
CA ASP A 111 3.39 12.64 8.02
C ASP A 111 4.56 12.81 7.03
N GLU A 112 5.74 12.28 7.39
CA GLU A 112 6.99 12.35 6.64
C GLU A 112 7.71 11.00 6.66
N TYR A 113 8.44 10.66 5.59
CA TYR A 113 9.28 9.46 5.53
C TYR A 113 10.73 9.78 5.91
N PHE A 114 11.37 8.87 6.63
CA PHE A 114 12.81 8.92 6.87
C PHE A 114 13.46 7.62 6.42
N LEU A 115 14.71 7.73 5.95
CA LEU A 115 15.55 6.59 5.63
C LEU A 115 16.64 6.48 6.70
N LEU A 116 16.65 5.34 7.40
CA LEU A 116 17.73 4.97 8.30
C LEU A 116 18.59 3.92 7.60
N MET A 117 19.91 4.13 7.60
CA MET A 117 20.88 3.25 6.94
C MET A 117 21.96 2.84 7.93
N GLU A 118 22.64 1.74 7.63
CA GLU A 118 23.85 1.36 8.34
C GLU A 118 24.95 2.42 8.12
N GLU A 119 25.73 2.69 9.16
CA GLU A 119 26.94 3.50 9.04
C GLU A 119 28.04 2.67 8.38
N ALA A 120 28.66 3.20 7.34
CA ALA A 120 29.79 2.59 6.68
C ALA A 120 31.02 3.48 6.86
N GLU A 121 32.07 2.93 7.46
CA GLU A 121 33.39 3.57 7.54
C GLU A 121 34.19 3.26 6.27
N GLY A 122 34.90 4.26 5.73
CA GLY A 122 35.73 4.07 4.55
C GLY A 122 36.33 5.36 4.01
N LEU A 123 37.04 5.24 2.89
CA LEU A 123 37.44 6.39 2.08
C LEU A 123 36.30 6.77 1.15
N GLU A 124 36.06 8.08 1.00
CA GLU A 124 35.04 8.55 0.08
C GLU A 124 35.41 8.17 -1.36
N TYR A 125 34.40 7.73 -2.11
CA TYR A 125 34.59 7.22 -3.48
C TYR A 125 35.19 8.26 -4.45
N PHE A 126 35.20 9.55 -4.10
CA PHE A 126 35.82 10.59 -4.92
C PHE A 126 37.34 10.40 -5.04
N HIS A 127 37.99 9.74 -4.07
CA HIS A 127 39.40 9.37 -4.17
C HIS A 127 39.64 8.39 -5.31
N ASP A 128 38.74 7.41 -5.47
CA ASP A 128 38.77 6.48 -6.59
C ASP A 128 38.47 7.19 -7.91
N LEU A 129 37.48 8.08 -7.95
CA LEU A 129 37.21 8.88 -9.14
C LEU A 129 38.43 9.71 -9.59
N ASN A 130 39.12 10.34 -8.64
CA ASN A 130 40.35 11.10 -8.93
C ASN A 130 41.48 10.20 -9.41
N ARG A 131 41.65 9.01 -8.81
CA ARG A 131 42.63 8.01 -9.24
C ARG A 131 42.35 7.57 -10.68
N ILE A 132 41.11 7.23 -10.99
CA ILE A 132 40.66 6.79 -12.32
C ILE A 132 40.86 7.92 -13.34
N SER A 133 40.45 9.14 -13.01
CA SER A 133 40.64 10.30 -13.90
C SER A 133 42.11 10.54 -14.24
N ARG A 134 43.03 10.38 -13.28
CA ARG A 134 44.47 10.56 -13.50
C ARG A 134 45.12 9.40 -14.24
N ARG A 135 44.67 8.17 -14.00
CA ARG A 135 45.29 6.94 -14.55
C ARG A 135 44.66 6.48 -15.87
N GLY A 136 43.43 6.89 -16.17
CA GLY A 136 42.69 6.49 -17.37
C GLY A 136 42.12 5.07 -17.32
N GLU A 137 42.16 4.41 -16.16
CA GLU A 137 41.76 3.01 -15.98
C GLU A 137 41.05 2.83 -14.63
N LEU A 138 40.10 1.89 -14.57
CA LEU A 138 39.32 1.51 -13.38
C LEU A 138 40.21 0.87 -12.30
#